data_AF-A0A4V0YDW1-F1
#
_entry.id   AF-A0A4V0YDW1-F1
#
_cell.length_a   1.000
_cell.length_b   1.000
_cell.length_c   1.000
_cell.angle_alpha   90.00
_cell.angle_beta   90.00
_cell.angle_gamma   90.00
#
_symmetry.space_group_name_H-M   'P 1'
#
loop_
_entity.id
_entity.type
_entity.pdbx_description
1 polymer ?
#
loop_
_entity_poly.entity_id
_entity_poly.type
_entity_poly.pdbx_seq_one_letter_code
_entity_poly.pdbx_strand_id
1 'polypeptide(L)'
;MRVRRVHVIGAAVAATLVVGAPLVVDTVMDDRPVVGLRLEGASRWQVWTDASGTAARRAQDRAADTLTLRAGTLTRTPTLDDLGLVDGTRDLRTALLAAGRDGSAWQDALAQTRAAWGGERVTPPPDRLDPARLSVAVDAIADDVAVPPVDATLTLSGDVVRVRDDVPGIRLDTPGARRAIADAVRAGRRSAHLPTRAVPAAVTEHDLAAVEASVHAAVARPLVLGAGDARVTVPRARVFAALPVTVSGGTAVVVPDAAALAPEIAEVSAQAERLPALRIVMAGTVVAPGADGVHVDAQAAAEAVLAELRARTAGGGADVVPLPVTTLPAPVQEATAGAFAGDHAVHLTFDDGPGAHTEAILDVLAAKGAHATFYVLGERAREHPETVRRILAEGHRLGNHTTTHPDLTTLAPEQAASEIASTQALLTEITGVRPTAFRPPYGAVNDAVRAAAAAEHLSVDLWTLDTQDWRGPGAAAVCERVLSGAQPGSVVLLHVLRQGTVDALPGIIDGLRARGLAVD
;
A
#
# COMPACT_ATOMS: atom_id res chain seq x y z
N MET A 1 70.26 87.13 -15.71
CA MET A 1 69.11 87.63 -16.51
C MET A 1 68.53 86.43 -17.29
N ARG A 2 67.20 86.24 -17.28
CA ARG A 2 66.36 85.33 -18.10
C ARG A 2 66.32 83.80 -17.82
N VAL A 3 65.18 83.40 -17.22
CA VAL A 3 64.18 82.37 -17.64
C VAL A 3 64.65 81.16 -18.49
N ARG A 4 64.35 79.92 -18.04
CA ARG A 4 63.42 78.95 -18.71
C ARG A 4 63.20 77.63 -17.94
N ARG A 5 61.95 77.16 -18.01
CA ARG A 5 61.31 75.93 -17.48
C ARG A 5 61.91 74.64 -18.06
N VAL A 6 61.65 73.48 -17.43
CA VAL A 6 60.82 72.34 -17.94
C VAL A 6 60.61 71.29 -16.81
N HIS A 7 59.38 70.76 -16.73
CA HIS A 7 58.94 69.65 -15.86
C HIS A 7 59.29 68.27 -16.45
N VAL A 8 59.49 67.25 -15.59
CA VAL A 8 59.19 65.84 -15.91
C VAL A 8 58.61 65.13 -14.67
N ILE A 9 57.48 64.45 -14.88
CA ILE A 9 56.80 63.48 -14.02
C ILE A 9 57.30 62.08 -14.43
N GLY A 10 57.52 61.16 -13.47
CA GLY A 10 57.71 59.72 -13.70
C GLY A 10 58.34 59.05 -12.48
N ALA A 11 57.60 58.32 -11.64
CA ALA A 11 57.15 56.93 -11.76
C ALA A 11 58.14 55.89 -11.17
N ALA A 12 57.78 55.42 -9.97
CA ALA A 12 57.80 54.06 -9.41
C ALA A 12 59.09 53.19 -9.32
N VAL A 13 58.98 52.20 -8.40
CA VAL A 13 59.76 50.95 -8.17
C VAL A 13 60.90 51.10 -7.13
N ALA A 14 60.71 50.76 -5.85
CA ALA A 14 60.55 49.44 -5.15
C ALA A 14 61.89 48.76 -4.78
N ALA A 15 62.09 48.49 -3.47
CA ALA A 15 62.58 47.21 -2.89
C ALA A 15 63.05 47.33 -1.41
N THR A 16 62.18 46.85 -0.51
CA THR A 16 62.32 45.85 0.57
C THR A 16 63.69 45.36 1.09
N LEU A 17 63.85 45.27 2.43
CA LEU A 17 64.20 44.07 3.27
C LEU A 17 64.30 44.49 4.76
N VAL A 18 63.53 44.02 5.78
CA VAL A 18 63.19 42.70 6.40
C VAL A 18 64.24 42.21 7.42
N VAL A 19 63.76 41.87 8.65
CA VAL A 19 64.04 40.71 9.57
C VAL A 19 63.73 41.20 11.02
N GLY A 20 63.09 40.51 11.97
CA GLY A 20 62.53 39.17 12.11
C GLY A 20 62.29 38.86 13.62
N ALA A 21 61.06 38.48 14.00
CA ALA A 21 60.51 37.74 15.17
C ALA A 21 61.14 37.83 16.60
N PRO A 22 60.51 37.33 17.69
CA PRO A 22 59.11 36.98 18.01
C PRO A 22 58.57 37.79 19.21
N LEU A 23 57.27 37.72 19.57
CA LEU A 23 56.90 37.81 21.00
C LEU A 23 55.64 36.99 21.31
N VAL A 24 55.85 36.04 22.21
CA VAL A 24 55.00 35.07 22.91
C VAL A 24 55.47 35.24 24.38
N VAL A 25 54.73 35.21 25.49
CA VAL A 25 53.34 34.91 25.90
C VAL A 25 53.22 35.35 27.39
N ASP A 26 51.99 35.39 27.93
CA ASP A 26 51.56 35.32 29.34
C ASP A 26 52.48 35.78 30.49
N THR A 27 51.99 36.75 31.27
CA THR A 27 51.37 36.48 32.59
C THR A 27 50.69 37.76 33.11
N VAL A 28 49.58 37.56 33.81
CA VAL A 28 48.70 38.59 34.39
C VAL A 28 49.45 39.44 35.42
N MET A 29 49.30 40.77 35.37
CA MET A 29 49.22 41.59 36.58
C MET A 29 48.17 42.69 36.37
N ASP A 30 47.21 42.72 37.30
CA ASP A 30 46.25 43.81 37.44
C ASP A 30 46.96 45.09 37.93
N ASP A 31 46.45 46.24 37.48
CA ASP A 31 46.68 47.60 38.00
C ASP A 31 48.01 48.34 37.74
N ARG A 32 48.39 48.66 36.47
CA ARG A 32 48.98 49.98 36.03
C ARG A 32 49.53 50.04 34.58
N PRO A 33 49.72 51.26 33.98
CA PRO A 33 50.06 51.46 32.56
C PRO A 33 51.57 51.59 32.26
N VAL A 34 52.00 51.24 31.04
CA VAL A 34 53.38 51.48 30.54
C VAL A 34 53.41 51.97 29.08
N VAL A 35 54.24 52.99 28.77
CA VAL A 35 54.73 53.29 27.39
C VAL A 35 56.16 53.84 27.42
N GLY A 36 57.03 53.31 26.55
CA GLY A 36 58.31 53.92 26.16
C GLY A 36 58.50 53.89 24.64
N LEU A 37 58.82 55.02 24.03
CA LEU A 37 59.21 55.14 22.63
C LEU A 37 60.57 55.83 22.54
N ARG A 38 61.43 55.42 21.61
CA ARG A 38 62.67 56.12 21.27
C ARG A 38 62.65 56.45 19.79
N LEU A 39 62.73 57.75 19.47
CA LEU A 39 62.93 58.25 18.12
C LEU A 39 64.38 58.74 17.99
N GLU A 40 65.08 58.32 16.95
CA GLU A 40 66.46 58.78 16.71
C GLU A 40 66.47 60.26 16.30
N GLY A 41 67.39 61.04 16.89
CA GLY A 41 67.55 62.47 16.63
C GLY A 41 66.68 63.42 17.47
N ALA A 42 65.80 62.91 18.33
CA ALA A 42 64.99 63.71 19.24
C ALA A 42 65.57 63.76 20.66
N SER A 43 65.53 64.92 21.31
CA SER A 43 65.89 65.04 22.73
C SER A 43 64.87 64.34 23.61
N ARG A 44 65.30 63.85 24.78
CA ARG A 44 64.45 63.12 25.73
C ARG A 44 63.14 63.86 26.02
N TRP A 45 63.18 65.18 26.22
CA TRP A 45 62.00 66.01 26.47
C TRP A 45 60.99 66.05 25.31
N GLN A 46 61.46 66.08 24.06
CA GLN A 46 60.57 66.06 22.88
C GLN A 46 59.83 64.72 22.73
N VAL A 47 60.49 63.61 23.08
CA VAL A 47 59.89 62.28 23.07
C VAL A 47 58.78 62.13 24.11
N TRP A 48 58.87 62.83 25.25
CA TRP A 48 57.88 62.75 26.33
C TRP A 48 56.67 63.66 26.12
N THR A 49 56.84 64.86 25.56
CA THR A 49 55.71 65.71 25.14
C THR A 49 55.02 65.16 23.91
N ASP A 50 55.75 64.50 23.01
CA ASP A 50 55.18 63.78 21.86
C ASP A 50 54.76 62.34 22.22
N ALA A 51 54.95 61.85 23.45
CA ALA A 51 54.45 60.52 23.82
C ALA A 51 52.93 60.46 23.75
N SER A 52 52.24 61.54 24.15
CA SER A 52 50.79 61.69 23.96
C SER A 52 50.43 61.87 22.48
N GLY A 53 51.25 62.58 21.69
CA GLY A 53 51.05 62.76 20.25
C GLY A 53 51.25 61.47 19.45
N THR A 54 52.26 60.67 19.81
CA THR A 54 52.58 59.39 19.21
C THR A 54 51.67 58.27 19.70
N ALA A 55 51.26 58.29 20.97
CA ALA A 55 50.22 57.39 21.46
C ALA A 55 48.86 57.72 20.82
N ALA A 56 48.52 59.01 20.68
CA ALA A 56 47.33 59.44 19.95
C ALA A 56 47.43 59.07 18.47
N ARG A 57 48.59 59.25 17.82
CA ARG A 57 48.81 58.86 16.43
C ARG A 57 48.76 57.34 16.25
N ARG A 58 49.34 56.55 17.15
CA ARG A 58 49.22 55.08 17.14
C ARG A 58 47.80 54.60 17.40
N ALA A 59 47.07 55.25 18.30
CA ALA A 59 45.66 54.98 18.53
C ALA A 59 44.81 55.38 17.32
N GLN A 60 45.14 56.48 16.63
CA GLN A 60 44.51 56.89 15.37
C GLN A 60 44.85 55.93 14.23
N ASP A 61 46.11 55.51 14.10
CA ASP A 61 46.58 54.57 13.09
C ASP A 61 45.92 53.19 13.29
N ARG A 62 45.76 52.75 14.56
CA ARG A 62 45.01 51.54 14.91
C ARG A 62 43.50 51.70 14.74
N ALA A 63 42.95 52.85 15.13
CA ALA A 63 41.54 53.15 14.90
C ALA A 63 41.24 53.16 13.40
N ALA A 64 42.23 53.50 12.55
CA ALA A 64 42.16 53.43 11.09
C ALA A 64 42.54 52.04 10.51
N ASP A 65 42.96 51.07 11.32
CA ASP A 65 43.26 49.73 10.83
C ASP A 65 41.96 49.05 10.39
N THR A 66 41.92 48.72 9.11
CA THR A 66 40.80 48.00 8.51
C THR A 66 40.91 46.51 8.78
N LEU A 67 39.83 45.90 9.27
CA LEU A 67 39.71 44.46 9.43
C LEU A 67 38.76 43.92 8.35
N THR A 68 39.23 43.00 7.51
CA THR A 68 38.36 42.33 6.53
C THR A 68 37.63 41.16 7.20
N LEU A 69 36.33 41.32 7.41
CA LEU A 69 35.44 40.30 7.96
C LEU A 69 34.74 39.55 6.83
N ARG A 70 34.82 38.21 6.84
CA ARG A 70 34.16 37.36 5.84
C ARG A 70 33.26 36.33 6.50
N ALA A 71 31.97 36.39 6.17
CA ALA A 71 30.94 35.45 6.59
C ALA A 71 30.10 35.05 5.38
N GLY A 72 30.24 33.81 4.89
CA GLY A 72 29.67 33.42 3.61
C GLY A 72 30.19 34.30 2.45
N THR A 73 29.28 34.90 1.69
CA THR A 73 29.60 35.87 0.61
C THR A 73 29.71 37.31 1.11
N LEU A 74 29.26 37.60 2.33
CA LEU A 74 29.33 38.93 2.91
C LEU A 74 30.78 39.24 3.28
N THR A 75 31.30 40.31 2.69
CA THR A 75 32.60 40.89 3.06
C THR A 75 32.37 42.31 3.56
N ARG A 76 32.79 42.57 4.79
CA ARG A 76 32.84 43.93 5.36
C ARG A 76 34.29 44.27 5.68
N THR A 77 34.66 45.54 5.48
CA THR A 77 36.00 46.03 5.77
C THR A 77 35.96 47.21 6.74
N PRO A 78 35.34 47.04 7.94
CA PRO A 78 35.26 48.11 8.91
C PRO A 78 36.65 48.40 9.49
N THR A 79 36.83 49.62 9.95
CA THR A 79 37.92 49.96 10.85
C THR A 79 37.65 49.42 12.25
N LEU A 80 38.67 49.38 13.12
CA LEU A 80 38.46 49.02 14.52
C LEU A 80 37.54 50.02 15.26
N ASP A 81 37.51 51.29 14.81
CA ASP A 81 36.58 52.31 15.28
C ASP A 81 35.13 52.03 14.82
N ASP A 82 34.94 51.61 13.56
CA ASP A 82 33.63 51.23 13.02
C ASP A 82 33.01 50.03 13.76
N LEU A 83 33.85 49.14 14.31
CA LEU A 83 33.42 48.03 15.17
C LEU A 83 33.23 48.43 16.64
N GLY A 84 33.47 49.70 16.99
CA GLY A 84 33.45 50.22 18.35
C GLY A 84 34.52 49.62 19.27
N LEU A 85 35.54 48.96 18.72
CA LEU A 85 36.56 48.23 19.49
C LEU A 85 37.66 49.14 20.03
N VAL A 86 37.68 50.39 19.58
CA VAL A 86 38.55 51.45 20.07
C VAL A 86 37.66 52.60 20.56
N ASP A 87 38.01 53.23 21.67
CA ASP A 87 37.35 54.46 22.09
C ASP A 87 37.73 55.58 21.13
N GLY A 88 36.79 55.95 20.26
CA GLY A 88 36.97 56.95 19.23
C GLY A 88 37.39 58.29 19.82
N THR A 89 38.69 58.56 19.82
CA THR A 89 39.44 59.83 20.06
C THR A 89 38.97 60.81 21.14
N ARG A 90 37.89 60.57 21.90
CA ARG A 90 37.31 61.46 22.90
C ARG A 90 37.64 60.99 24.30
N ASP A 91 37.44 59.72 24.63
CA ASP A 91 37.65 59.23 26.00
C ASP A 91 39.12 58.97 26.29
N LEU A 92 39.86 58.35 25.36
CA LEU A 92 41.33 58.24 25.46
C LEU A 92 42.00 59.63 25.45
N ARG A 93 41.51 60.56 24.63
CA ARG A 93 41.98 61.95 24.62
C ARG A 93 41.63 62.67 25.91
N THR A 94 40.45 62.46 26.49
CA THR A 94 40.04 63.07 27.76
C THR A 94 40.83 62.50 28.91
N ALA A 95 41.09 61.19 28.94
CA ALA A 95 41.96 60.53 29.90
C ALA A 95 43.42 60.99 29.78
N LEU A 96 43.95 61.13 28.56
CA LEU A 96 45.30 61.67 28.31
C LEU A 96 45.41 63.17 28.65
N LEU A 97 44.37 63.96 28.37
CA LEU A 97 44.29 65.38 28.74
C LEU A 97 44.09 65.57 30.24
N ALA A 98 43.40 64.65 30.93
CA ALA A 98 43.27 64.64 32.39
C ALA A 98 44.58 64.25 33.07
N ALA A 99 45.24 63.18 32.60
CA ALA A 99 46.55 62.75 33.12
C ALA A 99 47.65 63.82 32.93
N GLY A 100 47.50 64.70 31.93
CA GLY A 100 48.42 65.82 31.68
C GLY A 100 48.17 67.08 32.52
N ARG A 101 47.05 67.20 33.25
CA ARG A 101 46.69 68.45 33.96
C ARG A 101 47.23 68.54 35.39
N ASP A 102 47.52 67.43 36.05
CA ASP A 102 47.90 67.43 37.47
C ASP A 102 49.39 67.14 37.68
N GLY A 103 50.08 66.64 36.65
CA GLY A 103 51.54 66.47 36.58
C GLY A 103 52.19 65.47 37.56
N SER A 104 51.55 65.11 38.67
CA SER A 104 52.14 64.29 39.75
C SER A 104 51.98 62.79 39.52
N ALA A 105 50.77 62.31 39.19
CA ALA A 105 50.50 60.88 39.00
C ALA A 105 51.30 60.26 37.84
N TRP A 106 51.49 61.01 36.75
CA TRP A 106 52.30 60.57 35.61
C TRP A 106 53.80 60.58 35.95
N GLN A 107 54.28 61.55 36.73
CA GLN A 107 55.67 61.59 37.18
C GLN A 107 56.00 60.48 38.18
N ASP A 108 55.06 60.11 39.07
CA ASP A 108 55.23 59.00 40.01
C ASP A 108 55.22 57.64 39.32
N ALA A 109 54.32 57.43 38.35
CA ALA A 109 54.34 56.24 37.49
C ALA A 109 55.63 56.15 36.67
N LEU A 110 56.13 57.29 36.15
CA LEU A 110 57.41 57.37 35.43
C LEU A 110 58.63 57.15 36.32
N ALA A 111 58.61 57.65 37.56
CA ALA A 111 59.69 57.45 38.52
C ALA A 111 59.80 55.98 38.93
N GLN A 112 58.66 55.32 39.18
CA GLN A 112 58.60 53.89 39.46
C GLN A 112 59.05 53.04 38.27
N THR A 113 58.64 53.41 37.05
CA THR A 113 59.05 52.70 35.82
C THR A 113 60.55 52.87 35.52
N ARG A 114 61.12 54.06 35.75
CA ARG A 114 62.57 54.33 35.63
C ARG A 114 63.40 53.59 36.68
N ALA A 115 62.89 53.48 37.91
CA ALA A 115 63.58 52.80 39.00
C ALA A 115 63.58 51.29 38.81
N ALA A 116 62.51 50.73 38.26
CA ALA A 116 62.39 49.30 38.09
C ALA A 116 63.19 48.77 36.89
N TRP A 117 63.31 49.51 35.78
CA TRP A 117 63.75 48.96 34.49
C TRP A 117 64.95 49.72 33.93
N GLY A 118 66.13 49.53 34.53
CA GLY A 118 67.40 50.19 34.18
C GLY A 118 67.83 50.04 32.71
N GLY A 119 67.19 50.79 31.80
CA GLY A 119 67.56 50.92 30.39
C GLY A 119 66.93 49.91 29.42
N GLU A 120 66.11 48.96 29.87
CA GLU A 120 65.52 47.96 28.97
C GLU A 120 64.21 48.41 28.29
N ARG A 121 64.03 47.90 27.06
CA ARG A 121 62.89 48.18 26.17
C ARG A 121 61.59 47.65 26.79
N VAL A 122 60.59 48.52 26.96
CA VAL A 122 59.24 48.09 27.37
C VAL A 122 58.30 48.04 26.19
N THR A 123 57.68 46.89 25.97
CA THR A 123 56.59 46.73 25.01
C THR A 123 55.26 46.93 25.75
N PRO A 124 54.36 47.81 25.30
CA PRO A 124 53.05 47.98 25.93
C PRO A 124 52.21 46.70 25.85
N PRO A 125 51.29 46.47 26.81
CA PRO A 125 50.42 45.30 26.80
C PRO A 125 49.55 45.25 25.53
N PRO A 126 49.14 44.05 25.07
CA PRO A 126 48.16 43.93 23.99
C PRO A 126 46.81 44.50 24.44
N ASP A 127 46.17 45.25 23.55
CA ASP A 127 44.90 45.93 23.83
C ASP A 127 43.80 44.90 24.19
N ARG A 128 43.04 45.17 25.25
CA ARG A 128 41.83 44.41 25.58
C ARG A 128 40.65 45.00 24.80
N LEU A 129 39.99 44.15 24.01
CA LEU A 129 38.74 44.50 23.32
C LEU A 129 37.60 44.66 24.33
N ASP A 130 36.75 45.68 24.14
CA ASP A 130 35.50 45.84 24.90
C ASP A 130 34.50 44.72 24.48
N PRO A 131 34.15 43.78 25.38
CA PRO A 131 33.25 42.68 25.04
C PRO A 131 31.81 43.12 24.72
N ALA A 132 31.34 44.22 25.33
CA ALA A 132 29.99 44.73 25.13
C ALA A 132 29.86 45.39 23.75
N ARG A 133 30.86 46.19 23.35
CA ARG A 133 30.89 46.79 22.02
C ARG A 133 31.10 45.76 20.91
N LEU A 134 31.95 44.77 21.16
CA LEU A 134 32.10 43.62 20.26
C LEU A 134 30.78 42.85 20.10
N SER A 135 29.99 42.70 21.17
CA SER A 135 28.66 42.09 21.09
C SER A 135 27.76 42.86 20.10
N VAL A 136 27.63 44.17 20.30
CA VAL A 136 26.77 45.03 19.46
C VAL A 136 27.20 44.98 17.99
N ALA A 137 28.51 45.03 17.72
CA ALA A 137 29.04 44.95 16.36
C ALA A 137 28.76 43.59 15.70
N VAL A 138 28.91 42.48 16.44
CA VAL A 138 28.62 41.15 15.92
C VAL A 138 27.11 40.95 15.71
N ASP A 139 26.27 41.49 16.59
CA ASP A 139 24.82 41.40 16.46
C ASP A 139 24.35 42.18 15.20
N ALA A 140 24.93 43.35 14.93
CA ALA A 140 24.67 44.10 13.68
C ALA A 140 25.12 43.36 12.40
N ILE A 141 26.17 42.52 12.48
CA ILE A 141 26.61 41.67 11.36
C ILE A 141 25.73 40.44 11.23
N ALA A 142 25.20 39.91 12.34
CA ALA A 142 24.40 38.68 12.36
C ALA A 142 23.09 38.83 11.57
N ASP A 143 22.49 40.01 11.58
CA ASP A 143 21.26 40.31 10.83
C ASP A 143 21.51 40.35 9.30
N ASP A 144 22.69 40.81 8.86
CA ASP A 144 23.06 40.86 7.44
C ASP A 144 23.51 39.50 6.87
N VAL A 145 24.03 38.63 7.73
CA VAL A 145 24.47 37.27 7.38
C VAL A 145 23.31 36.28 7.43
N ALA A 146 22.15 36.69 7.96
CA ALA A 146 20.98 35.85 8.07
C ALA A 146 20.32 35.59 6.71
N VAL A 147 20.47 34.37 6.21
CA VAL A 147 19.63 33.84 5.13
C VAL A 147 18.57 32.96 5.79
N PRO A 148 17.27 33.31 5.74
CA PRO A 148 16.23 32.46 6.28
C PRO A 148 16.22 31.11 5.52
N PRO A 149 15.86 29.99 6.19
CA PRO A 149 15.65 28.75 5.48
C PRO A 149 14.55 28.92 4.42
N VAL A 150 14.68 28.19 3.32
CA VAL A 150 13.57 28.01 2.39
C VAL A 150 12.88 26.73 2.82
N ASP A 151 11.73 26.90 3.47
CA ASP A 151 10.87 25.78 3.85
C ASP A 151 10.36 25.07 2.59
N ALA A 152 10.15 23.76 2.72
CA ALA A 152 9.62 22.96 1.63
C ALA A 152 8.23 23.48 1.24
N THR A 153 7.93 23.48 -0.06
CA THR A 153 6.57 23.66 -0.54
C THR A 153 6.13 22.35 -1.19
N LEU A 154 5.05 21.78 -0.69
CA LEU A 154 4.41 20.62 -1.27
C LEU A 154 3.45 21.06 -2.38
N THR A 155 3.73 20.66 -3.62
CA THR A 155 2.79 20.85 -4.73
C THR A 155 2.35 19.51 -5.29
N LEU A 156 1.05 19.24 -5.24
CA LEU A 156 0.46 18.06 -5.84
C LEU A 156 0.31 18.30 -7.35
N SER A 157 0.88 17.41 -8.17
CA SER A 157 0.64 17.37 -9.61
C SER A 157 0.34 15.93 -10.01
N GLY A 158 -0.94 15.58 -10.07
CA GLY A 158 -1.38 14.19 -10.30
C GLY A 158 -1.16 13.32 -9.06
N ASP A 159 -0.46 12.20 -9.22
CA ASP A 159 -0.11 11.22 -8.18
C ASP A 159 1.23 11.51 -7.48
N VAL A 160 1.99 12.49 -7.98
CA VAL A 160 3.31 12.84 -7.44
C VAL A 160 3.22 14.14 -6.63
N VAL A 161 3.49 14.02 -5.34
CA VAL A 161 3.82 15.17 -4.49
C VAL A 161 5.22 15.62 -4.88
N ARG A 162 5.30 16.73 -5.61
CA ARG A 162 6.58 17.37 -5.89
C ARG A 162 6.95 18.20 -4.67
N VAL A 163 7.94 17.68 -3.96
CA VAL A 163 8.63 18.41 -2.90
C VAL A 163 9.68 19.28 -3.57
N ARG A 164 9.59 20.58 -3.37
CA ARG A 164 10.75 21.43 -3.59
C ARG A 164 11.70 21.18 -2.43
N ASP A 165 12.92 20.72 -2.73
CA ASP A 165 13.95 20.44 -1.71
C ASP A 165 14.10 21.61 -0.76
N ASP A 166 14.19 21.29 0.53
CA ASP A 166 14.42 22.25 1.58
C ASP A 166 15.84 22.83 1.44
N VAL A 167 15.96 24.15 1.61
CA VAL A 167 17.27 24.80 1.60
C VAL A 167 17.53 25.31 3.02
N PRO A 168 18.51 24.74 3.75
CA PRO A 168 18.87 25.21 5.07
C PRO A 168 19.20 26.70 5.05
N GLY A 169 18.71 27.42 6.05
CA GLY A 169 19.10 28.80 6.28
C GLY A 169 20.53 28.90 6.79
N ILE A 170 21.09 30.10 6.77
CA ILE A 170 22.42 30.38 7.30
C ILE A 170 22.30 31.51 8.32
N ARG A 171 22.89 31.32 9.50
CA ARG A 171 23.03 32.38 10.51
C ARG A 171 24.47 32.47 10.96
N LEU A 172 24.90 33.66 11.36
CA LEU A 172 26.20 33.83 12.01
C LEU A 172 26.21 33.05 13.34
N ASP A 173 27.27 32.28 13.60
CA ASP A 173 27.54 31.73 14.93
C ASP A 173 28.09 32.88 15.78
N THR A 174 27.20 33.66 16.40
CA THR A 174 27.53 34.87 17.15
C THR A 174 28.62 34.62 18.22
N PRO A 175 28.56 33.56 19.05
CA PRO A 175 29.66 33.20 19.95
C PRO A 175 31.00 32.93 19.22
N GLY A 176 30.97 32.17 18.13
CA GLY A 176 32.18 31.86 17.34
C GLY A 176 32.77 33.08 16.62
N ALA A 177 31.92 33.97 16.10
CA ALA A 177 32.32 35.20 15.44
C ALA A 177 33.01 36.17 16.41
N ARG A 178 32.49 36.30 17.64
CA ARG A 178 33.14 37.10 18.70
C ARG A 178 34.54 36.57 19.00
N ARG A 179 34.71 35.24 19.12
CA ARG A 179 36.03 34.62 19.32
C ARG A 179 36.97 34.87 18.14
N ALA A 180 36.50 34.66 16.91
CA ALA A 180 37.31 34.82 15.70
C ALA A 180 37.81 36.25 15.50
N ILE A 181 36.98 37.27 15.77
CA ILE A 181 37.38 38.69 15.72
C ILE A 181 38.40 38.97 16.82
N ALA A 182 38.14 38.51 18.05
CA ALA A 182 39.06 38.72 19.15
C ALA A 182 40.43 38.07 18.92
N ASP A 183 40.46 36.87 18.33
CA ASP A 183 41.70 36.17 17.97
C ASP A 183 42.42 36.83 16.79
N ALA A 184 41.70 37.41 15.82
CA ALA A 184 42.30 38.12 14.70
C ALA A 184 43.00 39.40 15.16
N VAL A 185 42.33 40.20 15.99
CA VAL A 185 42.89 41.42 16.56
C VAL A 185 44.09 41.11 17.46
N ARG A 186 43.97 40.13 18.38
CA ARG A 186 45.08 39.72 19.26
C ARG A 186 46.31 39.24 18.49
N ALA A 187 46.11 38.58 17.35
CA ALA A 187 47.18 38.10 16.50
C ALA A 187 47.68 39.14 15.46
N GLY A 188 47.16 40.37 15.46
CA GLY A 188 47.51 41.40 14.49
C GLY A 188 47.11 41.08 13.04
N ARG A 189 46.12 40.20 12.86
CA ARG A 189 45.64 39.80 11.54
C ARG A 189 44.66 40.83 11.00
N ARG A 190 44.81 41.17 9.71
CA ARG A 190 43.90 42.07 8.98
C ARG A 190 42.68 41.37 8.38
N SER A 191 42.48 40.09 8.69
CA SER A 191 41.33 39.32 8.24
C SER A 191 40.84 38.35 9.31
N ALA A 192 39.52 38.19 9.39
CA ALA A 192 38.86 37.19 10.24
C ALA A 192 37.76 36.48 9.46
N HIS A 193 37.76 35.15 9.53
CA HIS A 193 36.65 34.34 9.03
C HIS A 193 35.65 34.12 10.16
N LEU A 194 34.39 34.51 9.94
CA LEU A 194 33.35 34.39 10.94
C LEU A 194 32.57 33.09 10.71
N PRO A 195 32.52 32.17 11.70
CA PRO A 195 31.79 30.93 11.55
C PRO A 195 30.29 31.20 11.37
N THR A 196 29.67 30.38 10.55
CA THR A 196 28.21 30.35 10.35
C THR A 196 27.67 29.00 10.78
N ARG A 197 26.39 28.95 11.12
CA ARG A 197 25.65 27.72 11.43
C ARG A 197 24.46 27.58 10.49
N ALA A 198 24.16 26.35 10.11
CA ALA A 198 22.96 26.03 9.37
C ALA A 198 21.73 26.14 10.28
N VAL A 199 20.63 26.67 9.73
CA VAL A 199 19.30 26.65 10.34
C VAL A 199 18.47 25.62 9.56
N PRO A 200 17.97 24.54 10.20
CA PRO A 200 17.16 23.55 9.52
C PRO A 200 15.85 24.17 9.01
N ALA A 201 15.40 23.77 7.82
CA ALA A 201 14.08 24.09 7.30
C ALA A 201 13.01 23.23 7.99
N ALA A 202 11.76 23.71 8.03
CA ALA A 202 10.66 23.05 8.75
C ALA A 202 9.44 22.78 7.85
N VAL A 203 8.63 21.79 8.25
CA VAL A 203 7.28 21.56 7.70
C VAL A 203 6.33 22.60 8.26
N THR A 204 5.63 23.33 7.39
CA THR A 204 4.78 24.46 7.81
C THR A 204 3.33 24.02 8.03
N GLU A 205 2.54 24.84 8.74
CA GLU A 205 1.07 24.65 8.85
C GLU A 205 0.37 24.65 7.48
N HIS A 206 0.94 25.35 6.49
CA HIS A 206 0.43 25.36 5.11
C HIS A 206 0.60 24.01 4.41
N ASP A 207 1.73 23.34 4.64
CA ASP A 207 1.99 21.99 4.10
C ASP A 207 1.02 20.95 4.68
N LEU A 208 0.72 21.07 5.98
CA LEU A 208 -0.31 20.27 6.65
C LEU A 208 -1.70 20.52 6.07
N ALA A 209 -2.07 21.78 5.81
CA ALA A 209 -3.36 22.15 5.25
C ALA A 209 -3.56 21.62 3.81
N ALA A 210 -2.52 21.60 2.99
CA ALA A 210 -2.57 21.05 1.63
C ALA A 210 -2.79 19.52 1.61
N VAL A 211 -2.17 18.81 2.56
CA VAL A 211 -2.37 17.38 2.75
C VAL A 211 -3.79 17.09 3.26
N GLU A 212 -4.27 17.89 4.22
CA GLU A 212 -5.62 17.78 4.75
C GLU A 212 -6.69 18.02 3.68
N ALA A 213 -6.49 19.00 2.80
CA ALA A 213 -7.38 19.26 1.66
C ALA A 213 -7.45 18.08 0.67
N SER A 214 -6.33 17.39 0.44
CA SER A 214 -6.27 16.22 -0.45
C SER A 214 -7.05 15.04 0.13
N VAL A 215 -6.89 14.77 1.44
CA VAL A 215 -7.69 13.75 2.14
C VAL A 215 -9.17 14.14 2.12
N HIS A 216 -9.49 15.41 2.37
CA HIS A 216 -10.87 15.91 2.38
C HIS A 216 -11.56 15.76 1.02
N ALA A 217 -10.86 16.03 -0.09
CA ALA A 217 -11.39 15.85 -1.44
C ALA A 217 -11.65 14.37 -1.76
N ALA A 218 -10.74 13.47 -1.38
CA ALA A 218 -10.89 12.03 -1.60
C ALA A 218 -12.12 11.44 -0.87
N VAL A 219 -12.42 11.95 0.34
CA VAL A 219 -13.56 11.49 1.16
C VAL A 219 -14.86 12.24 0.88
N ALA A 220 -14.84 13.31 0.07
CA ALA A 220 -16.05 14.04 -0.30
C ALA A 220 -16.93 13.25 -1.30
N ARG A 221 -16.30 12.40 -2.11
CA ARG A 221 -17.00 11.50 -3.04
C ARG A 221 -17.40 10.21 -2.31
N PRO A 222 -18.62 9.70 -2.52
CA PRO A 222 -19.02 8.41 -1.94
C PRO A 222 -18.10 7.30 -2.44
N LEU A 223 -17.81 6.33 -1.57
CA LEU A 223 -17.10 5.10 -1.93
C LEU A 223 -18.07 3.94 -1.73
N VAL A 224 -18.35 3.19 -2.78
CA VAL A 224 -19.23 2.03 -2.75
C VAL A 224 -18.41 0.80 -3.11
N LEU A 225 -18.43 -0.21 -2.26
CA LEU A 225 -17.84 -1.51 -2.55
C LEU A 225 -18.92 -2.40 -3.15
N GLY A 226 -18.63 -3.10 -4.25
CA GLY A 226 -19.63 -3.90 -4.95
C GLY A 226 -19.11 -5.23 -5.47
N ALA A 227 -19.86 -6.31 -5.23
CA ALA A 227 -19.60 -7.65 -5.76
C ALA A 227 -20.92 -8.25 -6.29
N GLY A 228 -21.04 -8.45 -7.60
CA GLY A 228 -22.30 -8.88 -8.22
C GLY A 228 -23.42 -7.85 -7.98
N ASP A 229 -24.49 -8.27 -7.30
CA ASP A 229 -25.61 -7.41 -6.88
C ASP A 229 -25.42 -6.79 -5.48
N ALA A 230 -24.47 -7.30 -4.68
CA ALA A 230 -24.20 -6.78 -3.34
C ALA A 230 -23.49 -5.43 -3.40
N ARG A 231 -23.92 -4.47 -2.57
CA ARG A 231 -23.39 -3.10 -2.52
C ARG A 231 -23.35 -2.60 -1.08
N VAL A 232 -22.21 -2.11 -0.62
CA VAL A 232 -22.06 -1.41 0.67
C VAL A 232 -21.47 -0.03 0.42
N THR A 233 -22.12 0.99 0.96
CA THR A 233 -21.59 2.36 0.92
C THR A 233 -20.70 2.58 2.13
N VAL A 234 -19.44 2.91 1.90
CA VAL A 234 -18.44 3.13 2.95
C VAL A 234 -18.68 4.51 3.59
N PRO A 235 -18.88 4.58 4.91
CA PRO A 235 -19.03 5.86 5.60
C PRO A 235 -17.78 6.74 5.44
N ARG A 236 -17.97 8.05 5.30
CA ARG A 236 -16.89 9.02 5.13
C ARG A 236 -15.78 8.90 6.18
N ALA A 237 -16.16 8.69 7.45
CA ALA A 237 -15.21 8.52 8.56
C ALA A 237 -14.29 7.30 8.38
N ARG A 238 -14.79 6.25 7.72
CA ARG A 238 -14.06 5.00 7.47
C ARG A 238 -13.12 5.16 6.28
N VAL A 239 -13.56 5.83 5.20
CA VAL A 239 -12.67 6.22 4.09
C VAL A 239 -11.54 7.12 4.59
N PHE A 240 -11.84 8.05 5.50
CA PHE A 240 -10.84 8.90 6.13
C PHE A 240 -9.81 8.10 6.93
N ALA A 241 -10.26 7.12 7.73
CA ALA A 241 -9.37 6.24 8.48
C ALA A 241 -8.46 5.38 7.57
N ALA A 242 -8.90 5.08 6.34
CA ALA A 242 -8.16 4.34 5.32
C ALA A 242 -7.13 5.19 4.55
N LEU A 243 -7.03 6.49 4.84
CA LEU A 243 -6.10 7.43 4.21
C LEU A 243 -5.22 8.10 5.28
N PRO A 244 -4.48 7.33 6.12
CA PRO A 244 -3.64 7.92 7.15
C PRO A 244 -2.54 8.80 6.56
N VAL A 245 -2.30 9.93 7.21
CA VAL A 245 -1.19 10.81 6.91
C VAL A 245 0.01 10.37 7.74
N THR A 246 1.11 10.03 7.08
CA THR A 246 2.39 9.71 7.73
C THR A 246 3.38 10.82 7.48
N VAL A 247 4.19 11.16 8.49
CA VAL A 247 5.24 12.18 8.39
C VAL A 247 6.60 11.51 8.53
N SER A 248 7.44 11.60 7.49
CA SER A 248 8.79 11.05 7.49
C SER A 248 9.76 12.05 6.87
N GLY A 249 10.86 12.35 7.56
CA GLY A 249 11.90 13.27 7.06
C GLY A 249 11.40 14.68 6.71
N GLY A 250 10.34 15.16 7.38
CA GLY A 250 9.71 16.45 7.06
C GLY A 250 8.75 16.41 5.86
N THR A 251 8.39 15.22 5.35
CA THR A 251 7.39 15.09 4.28
C THR A 251 6.15 14.39 4.82
N ALA A 252 4.97 14.99 4.60
CA ALA A 252 3.68 14.37 4.91
C ALA A 252 3.12 13.68 3.66
N VAL A 253 2.83 12.38 3.77
CA VAL A 253 2.32 11.55 2.67
C VAL A 253 1.06 10.83 3.13
N VAL A 254 0.02 10.86 2.30
CA VAL A 254 -1.17 10.01 2.50
C VAL A 254 -0.79 8.60 2.06
N VAL A 255 -0.85 7.64 2.99
CA VAL A 255 -0.52 6.24 2.72
C VAL A 255 -1.81 5.43 2.79
N PRO A 256 -2.42 5.08 1.65
CA PRO A 256 -3.66 4.31 1.66
C PRO A 256 -3.51 2.97 2.40
N ASP A 257 -4.50 2.64 3.22
CA ASP A 257 -4.59 1.39 3.97
C ASP A 257 -5.96 0.76 3.78
N ALA A 258 -6.02 -0.28 2.94
CA ALA A 258 -7.25 -1.03 2.71
C ALA A 258 -7.69 -1.84 3.94
N ALA A 259 -6.79 -2.18 4.88
CA ALA A 259 -7.16 -2.94 6.07
C ALA A 259 -8.10 -2.15 6.99
N ALA A 260 -8.03 -0.81 6.94
CA ALA A 260 -8.97 0.06 7.63
C ALA A 260 -10.43 -0.14 7.18
N LEU A 261 -10.66 -0.66 5.96
CA LEU A 261 -11.99 -0.97 5.40
C LEU A 261 -12.36 -2.47 5.45
N ALA A 262 -11.62 -3.28 6.23
CA ALA A 262 -11.89 -4.71 6.35
C ALA A 262 -13.33 -5.05 6.79
N PRO A 263 -13.98 -4.32 7.72
CA PRO A 263 -15.38 -4.55 8.06
C PRO A 263 -16.34 -4.37 6.88
N GLU A 264 -16.15 -3.33 6.07
CA GLU A 264 -16.99 -3.04 4.90
C GLU A 264 -16.76 -4.07 3.79
N ILE A 265 -15.50 -4.50 3.59
CA ILE A 265 -15.18 -5.60 2.67
C ILE A 265 -15.87 -6.87 3.18
N ALA A 266 -15.77 -7.20 4.46
CA ALA A 266 -16.42 -8.36 5.05
C ALA A 266 -17.95 -8.31 4.94
N GLU A 267 -18.56 -7.12 5.06
CA GLU A 267 -19.99 -6.92 4.88
C GLU A 267 -20.43 -7.21 3.44
N VAL A 268 -19.72 -6.66 2.44
CA VAL A 268 -20.00 -6.99 1.02
C VAL A 268 -19.76 -8.47 0.76
N SER A 269 -18.68 -9.03 1.30
CA SER A 269 -18.37 -10.46 1.17
C SER A 269 -19.51 -11.31 1.70
N ALA A 270 -20.03 -11.02 2.90
CA ALA A 270 -21.14 -11.76 3.49
C ALA A 270 -22.45 -11.63 2.70
N GLN A 271 -22.70 -10.48 2.08
CA GLN A 271 -23.87 -10.27 1.21
C GLN A 271 -23.73 -10.95 -0.16
N ALA A 272 -22.50 -11.03 -0.69
CA ALA A 272 -22.19 -11.66 -1.97
C ALA A 272 -21.95 -13.17 -1.85
N GLU A 273 -21.69 -13.67 -0.64
CA GLU A 273 -21.36 -15.07 -0.39
C GLU A 273 -22.54 -15.96 -0.73
N ARG A 274 -22.27 -16.91 -1.62
CA ARG A 274 -23.18 -17.99 -1.97
C ARG A 274 -22.45 -19.29 -1.80
N LEU A 275 -22.89 -20.11 -0.85
CA LEU A 275 -22.34 -21.44 -0.68
C LEU A 275 -22.80 -22.36 -1.81
N PRO A 276 -21.95 -23.30 -2.26
CA PRO A 276 -22.36 -24.34 -3.19
C PRO A 276 -23.53 -25.14 -2.60
N ALA A 277 -24.57 -25.41 -3.39
CA ALA A 277 -25.69 -26.21 -2.94
C ALA A 277 -25.37 -27.71 -3.09
N LEU A 278 -25.57 -28.50 -2.02
CA LEU A 278 -25.57 -29.95 -2.10
C LEU A 278 -26.90 -30.42 -2.71
N ARG A 279 -26.85 -31.21 -3.79
CA ARG A 279 -28.03 -31.82 -4.38
C ARG A 279 -28.00 -33.33 -4.16
N ILE A 280 -28.79 -33.80 -3.19
CA ILE A 280 -28.99 -35.22 -2.91
C ILE A 280 -30.18 -35.70 -3.75
N VAL A 281 -29.91 -36.53 -4.76
CA VAL A 281 -30.95 -37.18 -5.57
C VAL A 281 -31.03 -38.64 -5.12
N MET A 282 -31.72 -38.89 -4.00
CA MET A 282 -31.98 -40.21 -3.40
C MET A 282 -30.78 -41.08 -2.96
N ALA A 283 -31.07 -42.07 -2.12
CA ALA A 283 -30.11 -43.09 -1.71
C ALA A 283 -29.69 -43.92 -2.93
N GLY A 284 -28.40 -43.81 -3.32
CA GLY A 284 -27.81 -44.62 -4.39
C GLY A 284 -27.73 -43.94 -5.77
N THR A 285 -27.93 -42.63 -5.89
CA THR A 285 -27.54 -41.87 -7.09
C THR A 285 -26.63 -40.70 -6.68
N VAL A 286 -25.58 -40.47 -7.49
CA VAL A 286 -24.45 -39.57 -7.22
C VAL A 286 -24.90 -38.14 -6.87
N VAL A 287 -24.21 -37.52 -5.91
CA VAL A 287 -24.36 -36.10 -5.56
C VAL A 287 -23.80 -35.26 -6.70
N ALA A 288 -24.66 -34.55 -7.40
CA ALA A 288 -24.25 -33.59 -8.42
C ALA A 288 -23.50 -32.41 -7.79
N PRO A 289 -22.54 -31.79 -8.49
CA PRO A 289 -22.16 -30.42 -8.16
C PRO A 289 -23.40 -29.53 -8.28
N GLY A 290 -23.78 -28.84 -7.21
CA GLY A 290 -24.73 -27.74 -7.32
C GLY A 290 -24.16 -26.57 -8.12
N ALA A 291 -24.90 -25.46 -8.21
CA ALA A 291 -24.32 -24.23 -8.74
C ALA A 291 -23.05 -23.87 -7.96
N ASP A 292 -21.99 -23.48 -8.67
CA ASP A 292 -20.73 -23.05 -8.04
C ASP A 292 -21.02 -21.97 -7.01
N GLY A 293 -20.41 -22.10 -5.84
CA GLY A 293 -20.45 -21.03 -4.87
C GLY A 293 -19.72 -19.80 -5.41
N VAL A 294 -20.02 -18.64 -4.86
CA VAL A 294 -19.23 -17.43 -5.12
C VAL A 294 -18.86 -16.82 -3.79
N HIS A 295 -17.61 -16.37 -3.71
CA HIS A 295 -17.09 -15.65 -2.55
C HIS A 295 -16.19 -14.52 -3.04
N VAL A 296 -16.13 -13.43 -2.29
CA VAL A 296 -15.23 -12.32 -2.60
C VAL A 296 -13.82 -12.71 -2.16
N ASP A 297 -12.86 -12.68 -3.07
CA ASP A 297 -11.46 -12.93 -2.70
C ASP A 297 -10.96 -11.79 -1.81
N ALA A 298 -10.76 -12.07 -0.52
CA ALA A 298 -10.40 -11.04 0.46
C ALA A 298 -9.07 -10.35 0.13
N GLN A 299 -8.09 -11.07 -0.41
CA GLN A 299 -6.79 -10.49 -0.74
C GLN A 299 -6.92 -9.61 -1.98
N ALA A 300 -7.52 -10.13 -3.06
CA ALA A 300 -7.70 -9.35 -4.28
C ALA A 300 -8.67 -8.18 -4.08
N ALA A 301 -9.65 -8.29 -3.17
CA ALA A 301 -10.51 -7.19 -2.74
C ALA A 301 -9.72 -6.10 -2.01
N ALA A 302 -8.83 -6.46 -1.08
CA ALA A 302 -7.96 -5.49 -0.43
C ALA A 302 -7.06 -4.76 -1.43
N GLU A 303 -6.52 -5.48 -2.43
CA GLU A 303 -5.72 -4.90 -3.51
C GLU A 303 -6.53 -3.93 -4.39
N ALA A 304 -7.77 -4.29 -4.76
CA ALA A 304 -8.67 -3.44 -5.54
C ALA A 304 -9.05 -2.15 -4.79
N VAL A 305 -9.37 -2.27 -3.50
CA VAL A 305 -9.66 -1.11 -2.63
C VAL A 305 -8.43 -0.21 -2.50
N LEU A 306 -7.25 -0.80 -2.29
CA LEU A 306 -6.01 -0.06 -2.18
C LEU A 306 -5.67 0.70 -3.47
N ALA A 307 -5.91 0.09 -4.63
CA ALA A 307 -5.74 0.71 -5.93
C ALA A 307 -6.68 1.91 -6.12
N GLU A 308 -7.96 1.77 -5.74
CA GLU A 308 -8.91 2.88 -5.80
C GLU A 308 -8.53 4.02 -4.86
N LEU A 309 -8.17 3.73 -3.61
CA LEU A 309 -7.78 4.77 -2.65
C LEU A 309 -6.56 5.57 -3.16
N ARG A 310 -5.58 4.90 -3.79
CA ARG A 310 -4.46 5.56 -4.47
C ARG A 310 -4.94 6.45 -5.63
N ALA A 311 -5.83 5.94 -6.46
CA ALA A 311 -6.38 6.70 -7.58
C ALA A 311 -7.13 7.97 -7.11
N ARG A 312 -7.87 7.89 -6.01
CA ARG A 312 -8.56 9.05 -5.40
C ARG A 312 -7.60 10.08 -4.84
N THR A 313 -6.51 9.64 -4.19
CA THR A 313 -5.47 10.57 -3.70
C THR A 313 -4.76 11.30 -4.84
N ALA A 314 -4.74 10.74 -6.05
CA ALA A 314 -4.22 11.37 -7.25
C ALA A 314 -5.25 12.26 -8.00
N GLY A 315 -6.44 12.47 -7.43
CA GLY A 315 -7.53 13.26 -8.03
C GLY A 315 -8.38 12.49 -9.05
N GLY A 316 -8.22 11.17 -9.17
CA GLY A 316 -9.00 10.27 -10.04
C GLY A 316 -9.93 9.33 -9.26
N GLY A 317 -10.17 8.14 -9.80
CA GLY A 317 -10.91 7.06 -9.14
C GLY A 317 -12.41 7.02 -9.44
N ALA A 318 -13.02 5.84 -9.23
CA ALA A 318 -14.44 5.57 -9.45
C ALA A 318 -15.25 5.66 -8.15
N ASP A 319 -16.55 5.98 -8.24
CA ASP A 319 -17.43 5.97 -7.07
C ASP A 319 -17.69 4.55 -6.53
N VAL A 320 -17.58 3.55 -7.42
CA VAL A 320 -17.81 2.13 -7.12
C VAL A 320 -16.54 1.33 -7.38
N VAL A 321 -16.13 0.53 -6.39
CA VAL A 321 -15.03 -0.42 -6.49
C VAL A 321 -15.60 -1.82 -6.72
N PRO A 322 -15.38 -2.43 -7.90
CA PRO A 322 -15.75 -3.81 -8.14
C PRO A 322 -14.80 -4.72 -7.36
N LEU A 323 -15.32 -5.46 -6.38
CA LEU A 323 -14.56 -6.45 -5.64
C LEU A 323 -14.52 -7.76 -6.45
N PRO A 324 -13.34 -8.37 -6.60
CA PRO A 324 -13.18 -9.61 -7.34
C PRO A 324 -13.89 -10.76 -6.63
N VAL A 325 -14.64 -11.53 -7.41
CA VAL A 325 -15.33 -12.74 -6.97
C VAL A 325 -14.61 -13.97 -7.49
N THR A 326 -14.43 -14.94 -6.62
CA THR A 326 -13.89 -16.26 -6.92
C THR A 326 -15.01 -17.29 -6.85
N THR A 327 -15.02 -18.20 -7.82
CA THR A 327 -15.95 -19.33 -7.84
C THR A 327 -15.44 -20.45 -6.93
N LEU A 328 -16.28 -20.88 -6.00
CA LEU A 328 -16.04 -22.06 -5.19
C LEU A 328 -16.60 -23.28 -5.93
N PRO A 329 -15.76 -24.24 -6.35
CA PRO A 329 -16.24 -25.42 -7.05
C PRO A 329 -17.12 -26.25 -6.11
N ALA A 330 -18.25 -26.73 -6.61
CA ALA A 330 -19.10 -27.63 -5.83
C ALA A 330 -18.39 -28.98 -5.59
N PRO A 331 -18.31 -29.47 -4.34
CA PRO A 331 -17.72 -30.77 -4.05
C PRO A 331 -18.65 -31.90 -4.53
N VAL A 332 -18.12 -32.81 -5.35
CA VAL A 332 -18.81 -34.03 -5.78
C VAL A 332 -18.70 -35.09 -4.69
N GLN A 333 -19.81 -35.68 -4.28
CA GLN A 333 -19.82 -36.79 -3.32
C GLN A 333 -20.46 -38.03 -3.97
N GLU A 334 -19.66 -39.08 -4.19
CA GLU A 334 -20.18 -40.32 -4.76
C GLU A 334 -21.08 -41.03 -3.73
N ALA A 335 -22.33 -41.29 -4.11
CA ALA A 335 -23.16 -42.25 -3.39
C ALA A 335 -22.66 -43.66 -3.71
N THR A 336 -22.49 -44.49 -2.69
CA THR A 336 -22.17 -45.91 -2.86
C THR A 336 -23.28 -46.58 -3.66
N ALA A 337 -22.93 -47.48 -4.59
CA ALA A 337 -23.91 -48.27 -5.36
C ALA A 337 -24.92 -48.93 -4.41
N GLY A 338 -26.14 -48.41 -4.37
CA GLY A 338 -27.19 -48.89 -3.50
C GLY A 338 -28.05 -49.89 -4.26
N ALA A 339 -27.96 -51.17 -3.89
CA ALA A 339 -29.06 -52.10 -4.14
C ALA A 339 -30.36 -51.46 -3.64
N PHE A 340 -31.46 -51.68 -4.36
CA PHE A 340 -32.81 -51.28 -3.97
C PHE A 340 -33.03 -51.54 -2.47
N ALA A 341 -32.93 -50.49 -1.65
CA ALA A 341 -32.89 -50.63 -0.20
C ALA A 341 -34.30 -50.57 0.36
N GLY A 342 -34.80 -51.73 0.82
CA GLY A 342 -36.05 -51.85 1.56
C GLY A 342 -36.78 -53.13 1.18
N ASP A 343 -36.80 -54.11 2.08
CA ASP A 343 -37.45 -55.42 1.91
C ASP A 343 -39.00 -55.34 1.72
N HIS A 344 -39.56 -54.13 1.56
CA HIS A 344 -40.99 -53.82 1.48
C HIS A 344 -41.40 -52.83 0.37
N ALA A 345 -40.47 -52.35 -0.48
CA ALA A 345 -40.79 -51.43 -1.57
C ALA A 345 -40.97 -52.14 -2.93
N VAL A 346 -41.70 -51.51 -3.85
CA VAL A 346 -41.77 -51.90 -5.27
C VAL A 346 -41.13 -50.78 -6.08
N HIS A 347 -40.17 -51.17 -6.93
CA HIS A 347 -39.35 -50.23 -7.69
C HIS A 347 -39.92 -50.05 -9.09
N LEU A 348 -40.42 -48.86 -9.38
CA LEU A 348 -40.91 -48.53 -10.72
C LEU A 348 -39.74 -48.09 -11.59
N THR A 349 -39.57 -48.75 -12.73
CA THR A 349 -38.47 -48.45 -13.65
C THR A 349 -38.98 -48.20 -15.06
N PHE A 350 -38.44 -47.18 -15.73
CA PHE A 350 -38.86 -46.75 -17.06
C PHE A 350 -37.68 -46.76 -18.05
N ASP A 351 -37.84 -47.51 -19.13
CA ASP A 351 -36.83 -47.64 -20.19
C ASP A 351 -37.18 -46.75 -21.41
N ASP A 352 -36.21 -46.63 -22.31
CA ASP A 352 -36.28 -46.01 -23.65
C ASP A 352 -36.51 -44.50 -23.71
N GLY A 353 -36.40 -43.81 -22.56
CA GLY A 353 -36.58 -42.37 -22.48
C GLY A 353 -35.29 -41.53 -22.64
N PRO A 354 -35.42 -40.20 -22.62
CA PRO A 354 -36.68 -39.45 -22.69
C PRO A 354 -37.40 -39.54 -24.03
N GLY A 355 -38.72 -39.36 -24.02
CA GLY A 355 -39.56 -39.34 -25.21
C GLY A 355 -40.88 -38.62 -24.96
N ALA A 356 -41.84 -38.78 -25.88
CA ALA A 356 -43.10 -38.02 -25.89
C ALA A 356 -43.95 -38.13 -24.61
N HIS A 357 -43.78 -39.20 -23.82
CA HIS A 357 -44.56 -39.43 -22.60
C HIS A 357 -43.76 -39.23 -21.30
N THR A 358 -42.45 -38.96 -21.37
CA THR A 358 -41.61 -38.84 -20.17
C THR A 358 -42.06 -37.71 -19.26
N GLU A 359 -42.37 -36.54 -19.81
CA GLU A 359 -42.85 -35.38 -19.04
C GLU A 359 -44.16 -35.69 -18.30
N ALA A 360 -45.11 -36.37 -18.96
CA ALA A 360 -46.38 -36.74 -18.35
C ALA A 360 -46.22 -37.80 -17.25
N ILE A 361 -45.26 -38.72 -17.39
CA ILE A 361 -44.92 -39.68 -16.34
C ILE A 361 -44.35 -38.96 -15.12
N LEU A 362 -43.43 -38.02 -15.32
CA LEU A 362 -42.86 -37.18 -14.26
C LEU A 362 -43.96 -36.40 -13.53
N ASP A 363 -44.88 -35.77 -14.27
CA ASP A 363 -46.03 -35.05 -13.69
C ASP A 363 -46.88 -35.95 -12.79
N VAL A 364 -47.17 -37.19 -13.23
CA VAL A 364 -47.95 -38.15 -12.42
C VAL A 364 -47.18 -38.58 -11.18
N LEU A 365 -45.88 -38.88 -11.30
CA LEU A 365 -45.05 -39.28 -10.17
C LEU A 365 -44.97 -38.15 -9.13
N ALA A 366 -44.73 -36.92 -9.56
CA ALA A 366 -44.73 -35.74 -8.70
C ALA A 366 -46.09 -35.53 -8.00
N ALA A 367 -47.20 -35.62 -8.75
CA ALA A 367 -48.55 -35.51 -8.18
C ALA A 367 -48.87 -36.61 -7.16
N LYS A 368 -48.27 -37.79 -7.31
CA LYS A 368 -48.41 -38.91 -6.39
C LYS A 368 -47.36 -38.92 -5.27
N GLY A 369 -46.38 -38.01 -5.28
CA GLY A 369 -45.25 -38.04 -4.37
C GLY A 369 -44.54 -39.40 -4.40
N ALA A 370 -44.32 -39.94 -5.60
CA ALA A 370 -43.61 -41.20 -5.83
C ALA A 370 -42.33 -40.93 -6.62
N HIS A 371 -41.31 -41.74 -6.39
CA HIS A 371 -40.08 -41.73 -7.18
C HIS A 371 -40.04 -42.96 -8.09
N ALA A 372 -39.03 -42.99 -8.97
CA ALA A 372 -38.83 -44.06 -9.93
C ALA A 372 -37.37 -44.03 -10.43
N THR A 373 -36.97 -45.07 -11.17
CA THR A 373 -35.70 -45.11 -11.91
C THR A 373 -35.95 -45.01 -13.41
N PHE A 374 -35.21 -44.14 -14.12
CA PHE A 374 -35.29 -44.01 -15.57
C PHE A 374 -33.99 -44.48 -16.22
N TYR A 375 -34.04 -45.57 -17.00
CA TYR A 375 -32.92 -46.01 -17.83
C TYR A 375 -33.02 -45.31 -19.18
N VAL A 376 -32.06 -44.40 -19.42
CA VAL A 376 -32.12 -43.44 -20.52
C VAL A 376 -31.19 -43.84 -21.66
N LEU A 377 -31.70 -43.69 -22.88
CA LEU A 377 -30.92 -43.85 -24.11
C LEU A 377 -30.08 -42.61 -24.38
N GLY A 378 -28.81 -42.79 -24.73
CA GLY A 378 -27.91 -41.69 -25.05
C GLY A 378 -28.40 -40.79 -26.20
N GLU A 379 -28.93 -41.38 -27.28
CA GLU A 379 -29.50 -40.57 -28.38
C GLU A 379 -30.66 -39.69 -27.91
N ARG A 380 -31.55 -40.24 -27.08
CA ARG A 380 -32.69 -39.50 -26.52
C ARG A 380 -32.28 -38.45 -25.51
N ALA A 381 -31.29 -38.73 -24.69
CA ALA A 381 -30.73 -37.78 -23.74
C ALA A 381 -30.20 -36.52 -24.44
N ARG A 382 -29.54 -36.72 -25.59
CA ARG A 382 -29.01 -35.62 -26.41
C ARG A 382 -30.12 -34.75 -27.00
N GLU A 383 -31.24 -35.36 -27.40
CA GLU A 383 -32.41 -34.66 -27.94
C GLU A 383 -33.19 -33.90 -26.84
N HIS A 384 -33.21 -34.44 -25.62
CA HIS A 384 -34.05 -33.97 -24.52
C HIS A 384 -33.25 -33.71 -23.22
N PRO A 385 -32.19 -32.88 -23.25
CA PRO A 385 -31.32 -32.69 -22.08
C PRO A 385 -32.04 -32.06 -20.89
N GLU A 386 -33.03 -31.18 -21.14
CA GLU A 386 -33.82 -30.59 -20.06
C GLU A 386 -34.71 -31.62 -19.35
N THR A 387 -35.29 -32.57 -20.08
CA THR A 387 -36.07 -33.66 -19.48
C THR A 387 -35.18 -34.55 -18.63
N VAL A 388 -33.96 -34.86 -19.07
CA VAL A 388 -32.99 -35.63 -18.26
C VAL A 388 -32.64 -34.88 -16.97
N ARG A 389 -32.43 -33.56 -17.03
CA ARG A 389 -32.22 -32.75 -15.82
C ARG A 389 -33.45 -32.73 -14.91
N ARG A 390 -34.65 -32.70 -15.49
CA ARG A 390 -35.92 -32.74 -14.77
C ARG A 390 -36.10 -34.05 -14.00
N ILE A 391 -35.78 -35.20 -14.61
CA ILE A 391 -35.79 -36.52 -13.94
C ILE A 391 -35.03 -36.46 -12.61
N LEU A 392 -33.79 -35.98 -12.63
CA LEU A 392 -33.00 -35.83 -11.40
C LEU A 392 -33.53 -34.73 -10.48
N ALA A 393 -34.07 -33.65 -11.04
CA ALA A 393 -34.58 -32.54 -10.26
C ALA A 393 -35.78 -32.90 -9.38
N GLU A 394 -36.60 -33.84 -9.83
CA GLU A 394 -37.78 -34.32 -9.13
C GLU A 394 -37.48 -35.52 -8.22
N GLY A 395 -36.20 -35.87 -8.05
CA GLY A 395 -35.78 -36.92 -7.13
C GLY A 395 -35.84 -38.33 -7.72
N HIS A 396 -35.88 -38.50 -9.05
CA HIS A 396 -35.82 -39.81 -9.67
C HIS A 396 -34.37 -40.28 -9.85
N ARG A 397 -34.16 -41.61 -9.91
CA ARG A 397 -32.86 -42.19 -10.24
C ARG A 397 -32.65 -42.21 -11.75
N LEU A 398 -31.41 -42.01 -12.18
CA LEU A 398 -31.01 -42.06 -13.58
C LEU A 398 -30.10 -43.26 -13.82
N GLY A 399 -30.45 -44.08 -14.81
CA GLY A 399 -29.70 -45.24 -15.26
C GLY A 399 -29.29 -45.12 -16.73
N ASN A 400 -28.25 -45.86 -17.10
CA ASN A 400 -27.75 -45.95 -18.47
C ASN A 400 -28.51 -47.07 -19.22
N HIS A 401 -28.96 -46.79 -20.45
CA HIS A 401 -29.64 -47.77 -21.30
C HIS A 401 -29.00 -47.98 -22.67
N THR A 402 -27.68 -47.76 -22.81
CA THR A 402 -26.93 -47.66 -24.08
C THR A 402 -27.27 -46.42 -24.90
N THR A 403 -26.52 -46.21 -25.98
CA THR A 403 -26.69 -45.03 -26.83
C THR A 403 -27.80 -45.23 -27.83
N THR A 404 -27.79 -46.37 -28.53
CA THR A 404 -28.64 -46.63 -29.71
C THR A 404 -29.60 -47.81 -29.56
N HIS A 405 -29.73 -48.37 -28.34
CA HIS A 405 -30.55 -49.55 -28.03
C HIS A 405 -30.22 -50.86 -28.82
N PRO A 406 -28.94 -51.22 -29.07
CA PRO A 406 -28.61 -52.47 -29.74
C PRO A 406 -28.62 -53.66 -28.77
N ASP A 407 -28.76 -54.88 -29.31
CA ASP A 407 -28.47 -56.09 -28.54
C ASP A 407 -26.95 -56.23 -28.38
N LEU A 408 -26.45 -55.81 -27.23
CA LEU A 408 -25.01 -55.79 -26.93
C LEU A 408 -24.35 -57.17 -26.98
N THR A 409 -25.12 -58.26 -26.83
CA THR A 409 -24.55 -59.61 -26.86
C THR A 409 -24.18 -60.07 -28.27
N THR A 410 -24.68 -59.38 -29.29
CA THR A 410 -24.41 -59.65 -30.70
C THR A 410 -23.29 -58.78 -31.28
N LEU A 411 -22.84 -57.78 -30.52
CA LEU A 411 -21.81 -56.84 -30.93
C LEU A 411 -20.40 -57.34 -30.61
N ALA A 412 -19.39 -56.76 -31.27
CA ALA A 412 -18.02 -56.89 -30.81
C ALA A 412 -17.87 -56.25 -29.41
N PRO A 413 -17.02 -56.81 -28.51
CA PRO A 413 -16.87 -56.31 -27.14
C PRO A 413 -16.58 -54.80 -27.05
N GLU A 414 -15.78 -54.27 -27.97
CA GLU A 414 -15.42 -52.85 -28.03
C GLU A 414 -16.62 -51.97 -28.41
N GLN A 415 -17.49 -52.47 -29.28
CA GLN A 415 -18.73 -51.77 -29.66
C GLN A 415 -19.71 -51.76 -28.49
N ALA A 416 -19.86 -52.89 -27.79
CA ALA A 416 -20.69 -52.98 -26.61
C ALA A 416 -20.19 -52.05 -25.48
N ALA A 417 -18.88 -51.99 -25.26
CA ALA A 417 -18.28 -51.05 -24.32
C ALA A 417 -18.50 -49.59 -24.73
N SER A 418 -18.35 -49.27 -26.02
CA SER A 418 -18.57 -47.92 -26.54
C SER A 418 -20.01 -47.44 -26.34
N GLU A 419 -21.01 -48.30 -26.58
CA GLU A 419 -22.43 -48.00 -26.35
C GLU A 419 -22.71 -47.56 -24.91
N ILE A 420 -22.15 -48.28 -23.94
CA ILE A 420 -22.31 -47.99 -22.51
C ILE A 420 -21.53 -46.72 -22.13
N ALA A 421 -20.24 -46.66 -22.47
CA ALA A 421 -19.35 -45.57 -22.06
C ALA A 421 -19.76 -44.21 -22.64
N SER A 422 -20.21 -44.18 -23.90
CA SER A 422 -20.64 -42.92 -24.53
C SER A 422 -21.92 -42.37 -23.93
N THR A 423 -22.89 -43.22 -23.59
CA THR A 423 -24.07 -42.80 -22.81
C THR A 423 -23.69 -42.36 -21.41
N GLN A 424 -22.74 -43.06 -20.77
CA GLN A 424 -22.27 -42.71 -19.44
C GLN A 424 -21.66 -41.31 -19.40
N ALA A 425 -20.78 -41.00 -20.36
CA ALA A 425 -20.17 -39.70 -20.52
C ALA A 425 -21.22 -38.62 -20.80
N LEU A 426 -22.15 -38.87 -21.72
CA LEU A 426 -23.19 -37.93 -22.09
C LEU A 426 -24.13 -37.61 -20.92
N LEU A 427 -24.59 -38.62 -20.18
CA LEU A 427 -25.47 -38.39 -19.03
C LEU A 427 -24.73 -37.59 -17.94
N THR A 428 -23.44 -37.88 -17.72
CA THR A 428 -22.59 -37.09 -16.82
C THR A 428 -22.46 -35.65 -17.29
N GLU A 429 -22.28 -35.41 -18.60
CA GLU A 429 -22.19 -34.07 -19.19
C GLU A 429 -23.50 -33.28 -19.02
N ILE A 430 -24.65 -33.90 -19.33
CA ILE A 430 -25.96 -33.23 -19.28
C ILE A 430 -26.33 -32.83 -17.84
N THR A 431 -25.99 -33.69 -16.89
CA THR A 431 -26.57 -33.65 -15.54
C THR A 431 -25.58 -33.32 -14.43
N GLY A 432 -24.27 -33.45 -14.67
CA GLY A 432 -23.25 -33.46 -13.63
C GLY A 432 -23.29 -34.71 -12.74
N VAL A 433 -24.17 -35.68 -13.03
CA VAL A 433 -24.36 -36.92 -12.27
C VAL A 433 -23.90 -38.08 -13.14
N ARG A 434 -22.99 -38.89 -12.62
CA ARG A 434 -22.58 -40.14 -13.26
C ARG A 434 -23.49 -41.28 -12.80
N PRO A 435 -24.32 -41.89 -13.67
CA PRO A 435 -25.19 -42.99 -13.28
C PRO A 435 -24.40 -44.16 -12.68
N THR A 436 -24.99 -44.90 -11.75
CA THR A 436 -24.38 -46.12 -11.16
C THR A 436 -25.11 -47.39 -11.58
N ALA A 437 -26.23 -47.24 -12.29
CA ALA A 437 -27.10 -48.32 -12.73
C ALA A 437 -27.12 -48.40 -14.26
N PHE A 438 -27.10 -49.61 -14.80
CA PHE A 438 -27.17 -49.90 -16.22
C PHE A 438 -28.16 -51.02 -16.46
N ARG A 439 -29.03 -50.84 -17.46
CA ARG A 439 -29.91 -51.89 -17.96
C ARG A 439 -29.56 -52.18 -19.42
N PRO A 440 -29.25 -53.43 -19.79
CA PRO A 440 -29.00 -53.76 -21.18
C PRO A 440 -30.32 -53.82 -21.96
N PRO A 441 -30.37 -53.28 -23.19
CA PRO A 441 -31.48 -53.46 -24.10
C PRO A 441 -31.92 -54.92 -24.20
N TYR A 442 -33.23 -55.15 -24.24
CA TYR A 442 -33.85 -56.48 -24.27
C TYR A 442 -33.56 -57.38 -23.06
N GLY A 443 -32.85 -56.87 -22.02
CA GLY A 443 -32.31 -57.70 -20.94
C GLY A 443 -31.16 -58.61 -21.38
N ALA A 444 -30.60 -58.40 -22.57
CA ALA A 444 -29.57 -59.24 -23.16
C ALA A 444 -28.20 -58.97 -22.52
N VAL A 445 -27.71 -59.93 -21.73
CA VAL A 445 -26.44 -59.80 -20.99
C VAL A 445 -25.60 -61.06 -21.09
N ASN A 446 -24.30 -60.89 -21.33
CA ASN A 446 -23.27 -61.92 -21.24
C ASN A 446 -22.05 -61.37 -20.46
N ASP A 447 -21.00 -62.17 -20.32
CA ASP A 447 -19.81 -61.76 -19.55
C ASP A 447 -19.10 -60.53 -20.12
N ALA A 448 -19.10 -60.36 -21.44
CA ALA A 448 -18.51 -59.18 -22.09
C ALA A 448 -19.32 -57.92 -21.74
N VAL A 449 -20.65 -57.98 -21.76
CA VAL A 449 -21.52 -56.86 -21.36
C VAL A 449 -21.34 -56.54 -19.88
N ARG A 450 -21.24 -57.55 -19.00
CA ARG A 450 -20.97 -57.33 -17.57
C ARG A 450 -19.62 -56.68 -17.33
N ALA A 451 -18.58 -57.12 -18.05
CA ALA A 451 -17.25 -56.52 -17.96
C ALA A 451 -17.25 -55.06 -18.45
N ALA A 452 -17.96 -54.76 -19.54
CA ALA A 452 -18.12 -53.40 -20.04
C ALA A 452 -18.86 -52.49 -19.04
N ALA A 453 -19.96 -52.96 -18.45
CA ALA A 453 -20.67 -52.22 -17.40
C ALA A 453 -19.79 -52.01 -16.15
N ALA A 454 -19.06 -53.05 -15.72
CA ALA A 454 -18.17 -52.97 -14.56
C ALA A 454 -16.99 -52.00 -14.78
N ALA A 455 -16.47 -51.90 -16.00
CA ALA A 455 -15.43 -50.93 -16.36
C ALA A 455 -15.92 -49.48 -16.18
N GLU A 456 -17.22 -49.25 -16.34
CA GLU A 456 -17.87 -47.98 -16.07
C GLU A 456 -18.42 -47.87 -14.64
N HIS A 457 -18.11 -48.83 -13.74
CA HIS A 457 -18.62 -48.90 -12.37
C HIS A 457 -20.15 -48.97 -12.27
N LEU A 458 -20.80 -49.61 -13.24
CA LEU A 458 -22.26 -49.74 -13.30
C LEU A 458 -22.72 -51.10 -12.76
N SER A 459 -23.80 -51.12 -11.97
CA SER A 459 -24.56 -52.34 -11.69
C SER A 459 -25.41 -52.72 -12.91
N VAL A 460 -25.50 -54.01 -13.20
CA VAL A 460 -26.39 -54.52 -14.25
C VAL A 460 -27.74 -54.84 -13.61
N ASP A 461 -28.73 -54.00 -13.87
CA ASP A 461 -30.03 -54.05 -13.24
C ASP A 461 -31.09 -54.57 -14.21
N LEU A 462 -31.65 -55.73 -13.89
CA LEU A 462 -32.78 -56.31 -14.62
C LEU A 462 -34.08 -56.03 -13.85
N TRP A 463 -35.15 -56.73 -14.22
CA TRP A 463 -36.46 -56.61 -13.61
C TRP A 463 -36.95 -57.97 -13.12
N THR A 464 -37.92 -57.95 -12.21
CA THR A 464 -38.62 -59.14 -11.73
C THR A 464 -40.05 -59.23 -12.26
N LEU A 465 -40.60 -58.11 -12.76
CA LEU A 465 -41.95 -58.03 -13.32
C LEU A 465 -41.94 -57.24 -14.62
N ASP A 466 -42.30 -57.90 -15.73
CA ASP A 466 -42.49 -57.27 -17.04
C ASP A 466 -43.98 -56.99 -17.29
N THR A 467 -44.31 -55.73 -17.55
CA THR A 467 -45.68 -55.30 -17.82
C THR A 467 -46.11 -55.53 -19.26
N GLN A 468 -45.16 -55.72 -20.18
CA GLN A 468 -45.36 -55.75 -21.63
C GLN A 468 -46.14 -54.54 -22.16
N ASP A 469 -45.99 -53.38 -21.52
CA ASP A 469 -46.66 -52.13 -21.89
C ASP A 469 -46.28 -51.64 -23.30
N TRP A 470 -45.04 -51.92 -23.74
CA TRP A 470 -44.55 -51.66 -25.09
C TRP A 470 -45.41 -52.27 -26.21
N ARG A 471 -46.13 -53.38 -25.92
CA ARG A 471 -47.09 -54.02 -26.85
C ARG A 471 -48.39 -53.25 -27.02
N GLY A 472 -48.65 -52.23 -26.20
CA GLY A 472 -49.89 -51.46 -26.20
C GLY A 472 -51.14 -52.23 -25.72
N PRO A 473 -51.09 -53.00 -24.60
CA PRO A 473 -52.26 -53.75 -24.12
C PRO A 473 -53.36 -52.88 -23.50
N GLY A 474 -53.11 -51.57 -23.33
CA GLY A 474 -54.01 -50.62 -22.67
C GLY A 474 -53.77 -50.48 -21.17
N ALA A 475 -54.16 -49.33 -20.59
CA ALA A 475 -53.83 -48.94 -19.22
C ALA A 475 -54.33 -49.92 -18.14
N ALA A 476 -55.56 -50.42 -18.30
CA ALA A 476 -56.16 -51.36 -17.35
C ALA A 476 -55.35 -52.67 -17.26
N ALA A 477 -54.90 -53.20 -18.40
CA ALA A 477 -54.12 -54.42 -18.44
C ALA A 477 -52.70 -54.24 -17.86
N VAL A 478 -52.06 -53.09 -18.12
CA VAL A 478 -50.76 -52.75 -17.49
C VAL A 478 -50.91 -52.67 -15.97
N CYS A 479 -51.92 -51.94 -15.50
CA CYS A 479 -52.21 -51.78 -14.07
C CYS A 479 -52.49 -53.14 -13.40
N GLU A 480 -53.36 -53.97 -13.99
CA GLU A 480 -53.67 -55.30 -13.48
C GLU A 480 -52.43 -56.18 -13.34
N ARG A 481 -51.56 -56.23 -14.36
CA ARG A 481 -50.33 -57.02 -14.33
C ARG A 481 -49.40 -56.62 -13.19
N VAL A 482 -49.23 -55.31 -12.98
CA VAL A 482 -48.41 -54.81 -11.86
C VAL A 482 -49.06 -55.18 -10.53
N LEU A 483 -50.36 -54.91 -10.35
CA LEU A 483 -51.03 -55.15 -9.08
C LEU A 483 -51.19 -56.63 -8.75
N SER A 484 -51.28 -57.53 -9.73
CA SER A 484 -51.33 -58.97 -9.49
C SER A 484 -49.96 -59.58 -9.26
N GLY A 485 -48.91 -59.05 -9.91
CA GLY A 485 -47.58 -59.64 -9.91
C GLY A 485 -46.64 -59.06 -8.85
N ALA A 486 -46.79 -57.78 -8.48
CA ALA A 486 -45.82 -57.10 -7.63
C ALA A 486 -45.82 -57.66 -6.20
N GLN A 487 -44.62 -57.92 -5.71
CA GLN A 487 -44.28 -58.33 -4.34
C GLN A 487 -43.26 -57.35 -3.75
N PRO A 488 -43.07 -57.30 -2.43
CA PRO A 488 -41.93 -56.62 -1.82
C PRO A 488 -40.60 -56.92 -2.52
N GLY A 489 -39.84 -55.87 -2.85
CA GLY A 489 -38.58 -55.93 -3.61
C GLY A 489 -38.74 -56.09 -5.13
N SER A 490 -39.96 -56.08 -5.67
CA SER A 490 -40.16 -56.21 -7.12
C SER A 490 -39.61 -55.02 -7.88
N VAL A 491 -38.92 -55.29 -8.98
CA VAL A 491 -38.48 -54.28 -9.95
C VAL A 491 -39.38 -54.40 -11.17
N VAL A 492 -40.19 -53.38 -11.41
CA VAL A 492 -41.23 -53.33 -12.45
C VAL A 492 -40.67 -52.66 -13.69
N LEU A 493 -40.67 -53.36 -14.82
CA LEU A 493 -40.30 -52.84 -16.13
C LEU A 493 -41.50 -52.16 -16.81
N LEU A 494 -41.35 -50.87 -17.07
CA LEU A 494 -42.25 -50.01 -17.84
C LEU A 494 -41.41 -49.26 -18.89
N HIS A 495 -42.08 -48.64 -19.86
CA HIS A 495 -41.44 -47.85 -20.91
C HIS A 495 -42.14 -46.51 -21.10
N VAL A 496 -41.41 -45.49 -21.57
CA VAL A 496 -42.00 -44.17 -21.89
C VAL A 496 -42.64 -44.11 -23.29
N LEU A 497 -42.94 -45.25 -23.90
CA LEU A 497 -43.29 -45.37 -25.32
C LEU A 497 -44.78 -45.19 -25.63
N ARG A 498 -45.66 -45.34 -24.65
CA ARG A 498 -47.11 -45.44 -24.86
C ARG A 498 -47.91 -44.65 -23.83
N GLN A 499 -48.97 -43.99 -24.30
CA GLN A 499 -49.95 -43.31 -23.43
C GLN A 499 -50.57 -44.26 -22.40
N GLY A 500 -50.77 -45.53 -22.75
CA GLY A 500 -51.32 -46.53 -21.82
C GLY A 500 -50.50 -46.70 -20.54
N THR A 501 -49.19 -46.46 -20.59
CA THR A 501 -48.31 -46.49 -19.40
C THR A 501 -48.56 -45.28 -18.49
N VAL A 502 -48.68 -44.09 -19.08
CA VAL A 502 -49.02 -42.85 -18.37
C VAL A 502 -50.37 -43.01 -17.64
N ASP A 503 -51.37 -43.49 -18.36
CA ASP A 503 -52.74 -43.62 -17.86
C ASP A 503 -52.87 -44.71 -16.77
N ALA A 504 -52.02 -45.74 -16.80
CA ALA A 504 -52.00 -46.80 -15.78
C ALA A 504 -51.35 -46.35 -14.47
N LEU A 505 -50.40 -45.44 -14.53
CA LEU A 505 -49.49 -45.11 -13.44
C LEU A 505 -50.20 -44.62 -12.16
N PRO A 506 -51.24 -43.76 -12.21
CA PRO A 506 -51.97 -43.38 -11.00
C PRO A 506 -52.58 -44.58 -10.28
N GLY A 507 -53.20 -45.51 -11.04
CA GLY A 507 -53.84 -46.71 -10.49
C GLY A 507 -52.82 -47.72 -9.95
N ILE A 508 -51.66 -47.84 -10.60
CA ILE A 508 -50.55 -48.65 -10.12
C ILE A 508 -50.09 -48.15 -8.74
N ILE A 509 -49.76 -46.86 -8.63
CA ILE A 509 -49.21 -46.28 -7.41
C ILE A 509 -50.21 -46.39 -6.26
N ASP A 510 -51.47 -46.02 -6.49
CA ASP A 510 -52.52 -46.10 -5.47
C ASP A 510 -52.79 -47.55 -5.05
N GLY A 511 -52.84 -48.47 -6.01
CA GLY A 511 -53.09 -49.89 -5.74
C GLY A 511 -51.95 -50.57 -4.98
N LEU A 512 -50.69 -50.25 -5.29
CA LEU A 512 -49.54 -50.76 -4.54
C LEU A 512 -49.54 -50.25 -3.09
N ARG A 513 -49.80 -48.96 -2.90
CA ARG A 513 -49.91 -48.36 -1.55
C ARG A 513 -51.08 -48.94 -0.76
N ALA A 514 -52.22 -49.20 -1.39
CA ALA A 514 -53.36 -49.86 -0.75
C ALA A 514 -53.02 -51.29 -0.28
N ARG A 515 -52.06 -51.95 -0.93
CA ARG A 515 -51.51 -53.25 -0.51
C ARG A 515 -50.40 -53.13 0.56
N GLY A 516 -50.11 -51.93 1.06
CA GLY A 516 -49.06 -51.67 2.04
C GLY A 516 -47.65 -51.68 1.47
N LEU A 517 -47.49 -51.62 0.14
CA LEU A 517 -46.20 -51.59 -0.53
C LEU A 517 -45.78 -50.14 -0.77
N ALA A 518 -44.56 -49.79 -0.35
CA ALA A 518 -43.96 -48.52 -0.71
C ALA A 518 -43.63 -48.51 -2.21
N VAL A 519 -43.61 -47.32 -2.82
CA VAL A 519 -43.26 -47.13 -4.24
C VAL A 519 -42.02 -46.25 -4.30
N ASP A 520 -40.99 -46.74 -4.97
CA ASP A 520 -39.66 -46.11 -5.11
C ASP A 520 -39.17 -46.12 -6.57
#